data_AF-A0A2E2B7E5-F1
#
_entry.id   AF-A0A2E2B7E5-F1
#
_cell.length_a   1.000
_cell.length_b   1.000
_cell.length_c   1.000
_cell.angle_alpha   90.00
_cell.angle_beta   90.00
_cell.angle_gamma   90.00
#
_symmetry.space_group_name_H-M   'P 1'
#
loop_
_entity.id
_entity.type
_entity.pdbx_description
1 polymer ?
#
loop_
_entity_poly.entity_id
_entity_poly.type
_entity_poly.pdbx_seq_one_letter_code
_entity_poly.pdbx_strand_id
1 'polypeptide(L)'
;MTQTCQACEKQPATVIETNDNKEIPYLVCSDCHGRLMSLSLRPLEWYNLAKRHGWWQYHLHDDFYDEDGTAHQPEDDEIQTPELFPAPTLQEVANDPEKLLYFTITRWHLRQDVIDAWQQLPADAALKAISARFDETENFHVRSIILEAAFTLKEHGEHFVRRVWDNYPKSADLGSISRASASCLPEPEGFDRVVQALASLPDSEKRNSLSCLAYFQSIKTLDWIELNIQSPITHHWGSLAALSKLDWPRCTKWLESGRPLSLVVLDALVEIIQPRSFLVIDYAPKLKNPPDLDTLTQTLNRYAQSDKVPRVTKLTESILKYAEGLLTNE
;
A
#
# COMPACT_ATOMS: atom_id res chain seq x y z
N MET A 1 -7.88 37.98 10.36
CA MET A 1 -8.98 37.01 10.53
C MET A 1 -8.48 35.95 11.49
N THR A 2 -9.16 35.71 12.59
CA THR A 2 -8.81 34.64 13.54
C THR A 2 -9.08 33.30 12.87
N GLN A 3 -8.09 32.41 12.80
CA GLN A 3 -8.27 31.08 12.23
C GLN A 3 -9.19 30.25 13.14
N THR A 4 -10.05 29.42 12.56
CA THR A 4 -10.91 28.49 13.31
C THR A 4 -10.09 27.30 13.82
N CYS A 5 -10.43 26.80 15.01
CA CYS A 5 -9.90 25.58 15.58
C CYS A 5 -10.08 24.42 14.60
N GLN A 6 -8.99 23.76 14.24
CA GLN A 6 -8.96 22.66 13.28
C GLN A 6 -9.61 21.38 13.81
N ALA A 7 -9.67 21.19 15.13
CA ALA A 7 -10.27 20.00 15.73
C ALA A 7 -11.80 20.11 15.77
N CYS A 8 -12.35 21.16 16.38
CA CYS A 8 -13.81 21.28 16.50
C CYS A 8 -14.48 22.02 15.34
N GLU A 9 -13.72 22.69 14.47
CA GLU A 9 -14.17 23.51 13.34
C GLU A 9 -15.24 24.58 13.71
N LYS A 10 -15.34 24.94 15.00
CA LYS A 10 -16.35 25.85 15.55
C LYS A 10 -15.77 27.06 16.27
N GLN A 11 -14.85 26.81 17.21
CA GLN A 11 -14.27 27.85 18.06
C GLN A 11 -13.06 28.53 17.38
N PRO A 12 -12.69 29.76 17.75
CA PRO A 12 -11.43 30.35 17.33
C PRO A 12 -10.23 29.51 17.82
N ALA A 13 -9.21 29.37 16.99
CA ALA A 13 -7.93 28.81 17.41
C ALA A 13 -7.22 29.82 18.33
N THR A 14 -6.84 29.35 19.52
CA THR A 14 -6.16 30.16 20.55
C THR A 14 -4.80 29.58 20.94
N VAL A 15 -4.50 28.36 20.49
CA VAL A 15 -3.25 27.64 20.75
C VAL A 15 -2.68 27.16 19.43
N ILE A 16 -1.36 27.33 19.27
CA ILE A 16 -0.57 26.76 18.18
C ILE A 16 0.29 25.67 18.82
N GLU A 17 -0.02 24.42 18.53
CA GLU A 17 0.69 23.26 19.09
C GLU A 17 1.58 22.63 18.02
N THR A 18 2.83 22.38 18.37
CA THR A 18 3.77 21.74 17.45
C THR A 18 3.46 20.25 17.31
N ASN A 19 3.72 19.68 16.14
CA ASN A 19 3.63 18.25 15.91
C ASN A 19 4.91 17.74 15.24
N ASP A 20 4.90 16.49 14.78
CA ASP A 20 6.06 15.86 14.17
C ASP A 20 6.49 16.59 12.89
N ASN A 21 5.54 17.22 12.19
CA ASN A 21 5.78 18.18 11.14
C ASN A 21 5.80 19.63 11.66
N LYS A 22 6.98 20.10 12.05
CA LYS A 22 7.21 21.45 12.59
C LYS A 22 6.72 22.60 11.69
N GLU A 23 6.56 22.36 10.39
CA GLU A 23 6.13 23.37 9.42
C GLU A 23 4.59 23.53 9.40
N ILE A 24 3.84 22.53 9.88
CA ILE A 24 2.38 22.50 9.82
C ILE A 24 1.81 22.22 11.22
N PRO A 25 1.85 23.18 12.15
CA PRO A 25 1.37 22.99 13.52
C PRO A 25 -0.15 22.81 13.59
N TYR A 26 -0.63 22.24 14.70
CA TYR A 26 -2.05 22.23 15.03
C TYR A 26 -2.51 23.62 15.46
N LEU A 27 -3.65 24.04 14.92
CA LEU A 27 -4.31 25.28 15.31
C LEU A 27 -5.61 24.92 16.03
N VAL A 28 -5.61 25.00 17.36
CA VAL A 28 -6.71 24.48 18.18
C VAL A 28 -7.18 25.52 19.22
N CYS A 29 -8.43 25.40 19.68
CA CYS A 29 -8.90 26.16 20.84
C CYS A 29 -8.38 25.50 22.13
N SER A 30 -8.42 26.23 23.25
CA SER A 30 -7.93 25.74 24.55
C SER A 30 -8.51 24.38 24.95
N ASP A 31 -9.82 24.17 24.76
CA ASP A 31 -10.47 22.91 25.15
C ASP A 31 -10.02 21.73 24.28
N CYS A 32 -9.86 21.96 22.97
CA CYS A 32 -9.38 20.92 22.05
C CYS A 32 -7.90 20.64 22.26
N HIS A 33 -7.12 21.65 22.65
CA HIS A 33 -5.72 21.49 23.03
C HIS A 33 -5.58 20.58 24.25
N GLY A 34 -6.37 20.81 25.31
CA GLY A 34 -6.40 19.94 26.47
C GLY A 34 -6.64 18.47 26.09
N ARG A 35 -7.69 18.20 25.30
CA ARG A 35 -8.00 16.85 24.81
C ARG A 35 -6.93 16.25 23.88
N LEU A 36 -6.31 17.08 23.04
CA LEU A 36 -5.21 16.64 22.18
C LEU A 36 -4.02 16.16 23.01
N MET A 37 -3.64 16.93 24.04
CA MET A 37 -2.50 16.63 24.89
C MET A 37 -2.76 15.42 25.80
N SER A 38 -4.00 15.20 26.24
CA SER A 38 -4.39 14.03 27.04
C SER A 38 -4.85 12.83 26.21
N LEU A 39 -4.63 12.85 24.89
CA LEU A 39 -4.99 11.76 23.97
C LEU A 39 -6.46 11.35 24.06
N SER A 40 -7.34 12.31 24.32
CA SER A 40 -8.77 12.14 24.61
C SER A 40 -9.67 12.89 23.64
N LEU A 41 -9.21 13.10 22.39
CA LEU A 41 -10.03 13.72 21.36
C LEU A 41 -11.32 12.92 21.14
N ARG A 42 -12.42 13.64 20.89
CA ARG A 42 -13.66 13.02 20.45
C ARG A 42 -13.53 12.57 18.99
N PRO A 43 -14.31 11.58 18.52
CA PRO A 43 -14.19 11.03 17.16
C PRO A 43 -14.14 12.09 16.04
N LEU A 44 -15.06 13.05 16.07
CA LEU A 44 -15.09 14.14 15.08
C LEU A 44 -13.87 15.07 15.16
N GLU A 45 -13.35 15.31 16.36
CA GLU A 45 -12.18 16.16 16.57
C GLU A 45 -10.90 15.50 16.04
N TRP A 46 -10.73 14.22 16.34
CA TRP A 46 -9.67 13.41 15.76
C TRP A 46 -9.78 13.39 14.24
N TYR A 47 -10.97 13.10 13.69
CA TYR A 47 -11.20 13.05 12.24
C TYR A 47 -10.80 14.36 11.55
N ASN A 48 -11.16 15.50 12.13
CA ASN A 48 -10.87 16.80 11.55
C ASN A 48 -9.37 17.14 11.56
N LEU A 49 -8.62 16.67 12.56
CA LEU A 49 -7.17 16.80 12.59
C LEU A 49 -6.50 15.79 11.64
N ALA A 50 -6.90 14.52 11.70
CA ALA A 50 -6.32 13.43 10.91
C ALA A 50 -6.47 13.66 9.40
N LYS A 51 -7.64 14.12 8.92
CA LYS A 51 -7.84 14.44 7.49
C LYS A 51 -6.91 15.55 6.97
N ARG A 52 -6.39 16.39 7.87
CA ARG A 52 -5.52 17.53 7.56
C ARG A 52 -4.04 17.18 7.68
N HIS A 53 -3.68 16.54 8.78
CA HIS A 53 -2.30 16.32 9.22
C HIS A 53 -1.81 14.87 9.03
N GLY A 54 -2.71 13.96 8.64
CA GLY A 54 -2.45 12.52 8.62
C GLY A 54 -2.52 11.92 10.02
N TRP A 55 -3.04 10.71 10.13
CA TRP A 55 -3.18 10.02 11.41
C TRP A 55 -1.84 9.50 11.96
N TRP A 56 -0.78 9.43 11.16
CA TRP A 56 0.56 9.01 11.61
C TRP A 56 1.26 9.97 12.58
N GLN A 57 0.71 11.17 12.81
CA GLN A 57 1.26 12.08 13.80
C GLN A 57 1.08 11.48 15.20
N TYR A 58 2.06 11.65 16.09
CA TYR A 58 2.06 11.06 17.43
C TYR A 58 0.71 11.22 18.16
N HIS A 59 0.19 12.44 18.23
CA HIS A 59 -1.08 12.73 18.93
C HIS A 59 -2.35 12.21 18.23
N LEU A 60 -2.23 11.62 17.03
CA LEU A 60 -3.34 11.07 16.24
C LEU A 60 -3.15 9.59 15.90
N HIS A 61 -2.06 8.98 16.38
CA HIS A 61 -1.56 7.67 15.98
C HIS A 61 -2.52 6.52 16.35
N ASP A 62 -2.39 5.40 15.63
CA ASP A 62 -3.21 4.20 15.83
C ASP A 62 -2.95 3.49 17.16
N ASP A 63 -1.84 3.80 17.83
CA ASP A 63 -1.58 3.40 19.22
C ASP A 63 -2.63 3.96 20.20
N PHE A 64 -3.23 5.12 19.87
CA PHE A 64 -4.16 5.84 20.74
C PHE A 64 -5.59 5.85 20.21
N TYR A 65 -5.78 5.85 18.89
CA TYR A 65 -7.09 5.98 18.24
C TYR A 65 -7.36 4.85 17.25
N ASP A 66 -8.62 4.43 17.09
CA ASP A 66 -9.01 3.63 15.92
C ASP A 66 -9.23 4.50 14.67
N GLU A 67 -9.53 3.85 13.54
CA GLU A 67 -9.85 4.55 12.29
C GLU A 67 -11.07 5.48 12.43
N ASP A 68 -11.98 5.26 13.37
CA ASP A 68 -13.16 6.10 13.60
C ASP A 68 -12.90 7.22 14.62
N GLY A 69 -11.68 7.32 15.15
CA GLY A 69 -11.26 8.33 16.10
C GLY A 69 -11.68 8.05 17.54
N THR A 70 -12.08 6.82 17.86
CA THR A 70 -12.30 6.39 19.24
C THR A 70 -10.94 6.28 19.95
N ALA A 71 -10.76 6.99 21.07
CA ALA A 71 -9.54 6.85 21.85
C ALA A 71 -9.58 5.61 22.75
N HIS A 72 -8.50 4.84 22.79
CA HIS A 72 -8.38 3.59 23.55
C HIS A 72 -7.42 3.68 24.74
N GLN A 73 -6.57 4.71 24.77
CA GLN A 73 -5.61 4.97 25.83
C GLN A 73 -5.58 6.47 26.23
N PRO A 74 -6.74 7.09 26.53
CA PRO A 74 -6.74 8.48 26.97
C PRO A 74 -6.03 8.60 28.32
N GLU A 75 -5.29 9.69 28.52
CA GLU A 75 -4.73 10.03 29.83
C GLU A 75 -5.83 10.54 30.79
N ASP A 76 -6.92 11.09 30.25
CA ASP A 76 -8.12 11.44 30.98
C ASP A 76 -9.05 10.23 31.12
N ASP A 77 -9.50 9.95 32.35
CA ASP A 77 -10.35 8.78 32.68
C ASP A 77 -11.72 8.78 31.98
N GLU A 78 -12.19 9.92 31.46
CA GLU A 78 -13.49 10.05 30.78
C GLU A 78 -13.43 11.01 29.59
N ILE A 79 -13.64 10.47 28.39
CA ILE A 79 -13.84 11.29 27.18
C ILE A 79 -15.23 11.91 27.26
N GLN A 80 -15.31 13.24 27.16
CA GLN A 80 -16.57 13.96 27.33
C GLN A 80 -17.53 13.73 26.17
N THR A 81 -18.60 12.95 26.38
CA THR A 81 -19.73 12.76 25.44
C THR A 81 -19.32 12.44 23.99
N PRO A 82 -18.45 11.46 23.73
CA PRO A 82 -17.96 11.14 22.38
C PRO A 82 -19.08 10.81 21.39
N GLU A 83 -20.18 10.23 21.86
CA GLU A 83 -21.37 9.87 21.08
C GLU A 83 -22.09 11.06 20.44
N LEU A 84 -21.91 12.28 20.99
CA LEU A 84 -22.46 13.50 20.43
C LEU A 84 -21.60 14.09 19.30
N PHE A 85 -20.40 13.54 19.08
CA PHE A 85 -19.42 14.04 18.12
C PHE A 85 -18.81 12.87 17.32
N PRO A 86 -19.62 12.06 16.61
CA PRO A 86 -19.10 10.94 15.82
C PRO A 86 -18.29 11.43 14.61
N ALA A 87 -17.30 10.64 14.20
CA ALA A 87 -16.67 10.82 12.89
C ALA A 87 -17.66 10.47 11.76
N PRO A 88 -17.53 11.06 10.56
CA PRO A 88 -18.38 10.70 9.43
C PRO A 88 -18.23 9.24 9.03
N THR A 89 -19.35 8.59 8.71
CA THR A 89 -19.41 7.24 8.18
C THR A 89 -19.22 7.23 6.66
N LEU A 90 -18.81 6.09 6.09
CA LEU A 90 -18.70 5.92 4.63
C LEU A 90 -20.02 6.26 3.92
N GLN A 91 -21.17 5.85 4.48
CA GLN A 91 -22.48 6.10 3.88
C GLN A 91 -22.79 7.60 3.74
N GLU A 92 -22.36 8.42 4.70
CA GLU A 92 -22.60 9.87 4.71
C GLU A 92 -21.73 10.62 3.69
N VAL A 93 -20.57 10.05 3.34
CA VAL A 93 -19.56 10.73 2.49
C VAL A 93 -19.44 10.14 1.09
N ALA A 94 -19.94 8.93 0.83
CA ALA A 94 -19.71 8.16 -0.40
C ALA A 94 -20.05 8.90 -1.70
N ASN A 95 -21.03 9.82 -1.67
CA ASN A 95 -21.51 10.53 -2.85
C ASN A 95 -20.86 11.91 -3.06
N ASP A 96 -19.88 12.29 -2.22
CA ASP A 96 -19.22 13.58 -2.24
C ASP A 96 -17.69 13.35 -2.35
N PRO A 97 -17.06 13.65 -3.50
CA PRO A 97 -15.65 13.35 -3.73
C PRO A 97 -14.69 13.95 -2.70
N GLU A 98 -14.97 15.17 -2.22
CA GLU A 98 -14.11 15.83 -1.24
C GLU A 98 -14.24 15.17 0.13
N LYS A 99 -15.47 14.88 0.56
CA LYS A 99 -15.70 14.21 1.85
C LYS A 99 -15.23 12.77 1.84
N LEU A 100 -15.42 12.03 0.73
CA LEU A 100 -14.89 10.69 0.58
C LEU A 100 -13.36 10.70 0.64
N LEU A 101 -12.70 11.70 0.07
CA LEU A 101 -11.26 11.86 0.19
C LEU A 101 -10.81 12.11 1.63
N TYR A 102 -11.48 12.98 2.36
CA TYR A 102 -11.18 13.19 3.78
C TYR A 102 -11.39 11.93 4.62
N PHE A 103 -12.45 11.17 4.35
CA PHE A 103 -12.67 9.88 4.96
C PHE A 103 -11.57 8.87 4.61
N THR A 104 -11.15 8.83 3.35
CA THR A 104 -10.08 7.96 2.87
C THR A 104 -8.75 8.27 3.57
N ILE A 105 -8.42 9.56 3.77
CA ILE A 105 -7.20 9.99 4.46
C ILE A 105 -7.14 9.50 5.92
N THR A 106 -8.29 9.28 6.56
CA THR A 106 -8.34 8.80 7.95
C THR A 106 -8.38 7.28 8.08
N ARG A 107 -8.41 6.52 6.97
CA ARG A 107 -8.32 5.06 6.99
C ARG A 107 -6.86 4.62 7.05
N TRP A 108 -6.59 3.51 7.73
CA TRP A 108 -5.25 2.90 7.75
C TRP A 108 -4.93 2.23 6.42
N HIS A 109 -5.95 1.71 5.74
CA HIS A 109 -5.83 1.06 4.44
C HIS A 109 -7.09 1.29 3.59
N LEU A 110 -6.89 1.32 2.27
CA LEU A 110 -7.99 1.48 1.32
C LEU A 110 -8.73 0.15 1.12
N ARG A 111 -9.76 -0.08 1.94
CA ARG A 111 -10.63 -1.25 1.89
C ARG A 111 -11.53 -1.27 0.65
N GLN A 112 -12.04 -2.45 0.31
CA GLN A 112 -12.87 -2.66 -0.88
C GLN A 112 -14.15 -1.80 -0.89
N ASP A 113 -14.81 -1.61 0.26
CA ASP A 113 -15.99 -0.75 0.37
C ASP A 113 -15.70 0.72 0.01
N VAL A 114 -14.53 1.23 0.38
CA VAL A 114 -14.07 2.58 0.01
C VAL A 114 -13.69 2.65 -1.46
N ILE A 115 -13.03 1.60 -2.00
CA ILE A 115 -12.73 1.49 -3.44
C ILE A 115 -14.01 1.53 -4.26
N ASP A 116 -15.03 0.75 -3.86
CA ASP A 116 -16.32 0.69 -4.52
C ASP A 116 -17.00 2.07 -4.50
N ALA A 117 -16.95 2.79 -3.38
CA ALA A 117 -17.48 4.15 -3.28
C ALA A 117 -16.79 5.12 -4.25
N TRP A 118 -15.46 5.06 -4.36
CA TRP A 118 -14.72 5.87 -5.34
C TRP A 118 -15.12 5.54 -6.78
N GLN A 119 -15.34 4.27 -7.11
CA GLN A 119 -15.75 3.83 -8.44
C GLN A 119 -17.17 4.24 -8.83
N GLN A 120 -18.03 4.57 -7.86
CA GLN A 120 -19.38 5.10 -8.14
C GLN A 120 -19.39 6.62 -8.43
N LEU A 121 -18.33 7.34 -8.09
CA LEU A 121 -18.25 8.77 -8.34
C LEU A 121 -17.92 9.08 -9.82
N PRO A 122 -18.41 10.21 -10.37
CA PRO A 122 -17.95 10.68 -11.67
C PRO A 122 -16.42 10.90 -11.65
N ALA A 123 -15.71 10.26 -12.58
CA ALA A 123 -14.25 10.28 -12.63
C ALA A 123 -13.65 11.70 -12.62
N ASP A 124 -14.26 12.64 -13.36
CA ASP A 124 -13.82 14.04 -13.39
C ASP A 124 -13.95 14.74 -12.03
N ALA A 125 -15.02 14.44 -11.28
CA ALA A 125 -15.25 15.02 -9.97
C ALA A 125 -14.28 14.45 -8.93
N ALA A 126 -14.03 13.14 -8.99
CA ALA A 126 -13.04 12.45 -8.18
C ALA A 126 -11.61 12.96 -8.46
N LEU A 127 -11.23 13.04 -9.74
CA LEU A 127 -9.93 13.58 -10.17
C LEU A 127 -9.73 15.02 -9.72
N LYS A 128 -10.77 15.87 -9.80
CA LYS A 128 -10.71 17.25 -9.33
C LYS A 128 -10.43 17.33 -7.83
N ALA A 129 -11.13 16.55 -7.01
CA ALA A 129 -10.93 16.53 -5.57
C ALA A 129 -9.53 16.02 -5.19
N ILE A 130 -9.09 14.93 -5.80
CA ILE A 130 -7.75 14.34 -5.62
C ILE A 130 -6.65 15.35 -6.00
N SER A 131 -6.78 15.96 -7.19
CA SER A 131 -5.76 16.91 -7.69
C SER A 131 -5.67 18.16 -6.82
N ALA A 132 -6.82 18.74 -6.45
CA ALA A 132 -6.86 19.92 -5.60
C ALA A 132 -6.22 19.64 -4.23
N ARG A 133 -6.63 18.54 -3.58
CA ARG A 133 -6.11 18.18 -2.26
C ARG A 133 -4.62 17.85 -2.28
N PHE A 134 -4.12 17.24 -3.35
CA PHE A 134 -2.69 16.93 -3.52
C PHE A 134 -1.85 18.22 -3.59
N ASP A 135 -2.33 19.21 -4.35
CA ASP A 135 -1.64 20.49 -4.55
C ASP A 135 -1.69 21.37 -3.28
N GLU A 136 -2.72 21.23 -2.45
CA GLU A 136 -2.90 22.00 -1.20
C GLU A 136 -2.05 21.52 -0.01
N THR A 137 -1.61 20.26 -0.01
CA THR A 137 -0.92 19.68 1.14
C THR A 137 0.55 19.40 0.82
N GLU A 138 1.44 19.72 1.76
CA GLU A 138 2.85 19.29 1.72
C GLU A 138 3.09 18.04 2.59
N ASN A 139 2.04 17.54 3.26
CA ASN A 139 2.16 16.38 4.12
C ASN A 139 2.35 15.10 3.29
N PHE A 140 3.52 14.47 3.47
CA PHE A 140 3.92 13.28 2.72
C PHE A 140 2.92 12.12 2.86
N HIS A 141 2.45 11.84 4.07
CA HIS A 141 1.51 10.73 4.31
C HIS A 141 0.14 11.00 3.70
N VAL A 142 -0.35 12.24 3.80
CA VAL A 142 -1.59 12.64 3.14
C VAL A 142 -1.46 12.50 1.62
N ARG A 143 -0.33 12.91 1.03
CA ARG A 143 -0.05 12.72 -0.41
C ARG A 143 -0.03 11.24 -0.80
N SER A 144 0.56 10.37 0.02
CA SER A 144 0.56 8.91 -0.19
C SER A 144 -0.87 8.37 -0.27
N ILE A 145 -1.76 8.72 0.66
CA ILE A 145 -3.16 8.25 0.62
C ILE A 145 -3.95 8.84 -0.56
N ILE A 146 -3.67 10.09 -0.96
CA ILE A 146 -4.27 10.66 -2.16
C ILE A 146 -3.88 9.87 -3.41
N LEU A 147 -2.64 9.38 -3.48
CA LEU A 147 -2.18 8.51 -4.58
C LEU A 147 -2.85 7.13 -4.54
N GLU A 148 -3.06 6.56 -3.35
CA GLU A 148 -3.86 5.34 -3.18
C GLU A 148 -5.31 5.53 -3.66
N ALA A 149 -5.91 6.71 -3.42
CA ALA A 149 -7.23 7.02 -3.97
C ALA A 149 -7.20 7.19 -5.50
N ALA A 150 -6.15 7.82 -6.06
CA ALA A 150 -6.00 8.02 -7.49
C ALA A 150 -5.94 6.72 -8.29
N PHE A 151 -5.46 5.62 -7.70
CA PHE A 151 -5.51 4.27 -8.29
C PHE A 151 -6.91 3.89 -8.79
N THR A 152 -7.98 4.36 -8.13
CA THR A 152 -9.38 4.04 -8.49
C THR A 152 -9.84 4.67 -9.81
N LEU A 153 -9.15 5.72 -10.29
CA LEU A 153 -9.53 6.49 -11.49
C LEU A 153 -9.20 5.77 -12.80
N LYS A 154 -8.36 4.73 -12.76
CA LYS A 154 -7.85 4.04 -13.96
C LYS A 154 -7.24 5.05 -14.94
N GLU A 155 -7.42 4.86 -16.24
CA GLU A 155 -6.89 5.73 -17.32
C GLU A 155 -7.27 7.22 -17.15
N HIS A 156 -8.37 7.56 -16.46
CA HIS A 156 -8.74 8.97 -16.20
C HIS A 156 -7.70 9.70 -15.32
N GLY A 157 -6.95 8.96 -14.50
CA GLY A 157 -5.89 9.50 -13.64
C GLY A 157 -4.55 9.75 -14.37
N GLU A 158 -4.43 9.40 -15.64
CA GLU A 158 -3.15 9.36 -16.38
C GLU A 158 -2.36 10.69 -16.28
N HIS A 159 -3.01 11.81 -16.61
CA HIS A 159 -2.37 13.13 -16.57
C HIS A 159 -1.94 13.54 -15.16
N PHE A 160 -2.74 13.20 -14.15
CA PHE A 160 -2.40 13.48 -12.75
C PHE A 160 -1.17 12.68 -12.32
N VAL A 161 -1.14 11.37 -12.59
CA VAL A 161 -0.01 10.52 -12.19
C VAL A 161 1.29 10.95 -12.88
N ARG A 162 1.25 11.30 -14.18
CA ARG A 162 2.43 11.88 -14.87
C ARG A 162 2.90 13.17 -14.20
N ARG A 163 1.97 14.08 -13.91
CA ARG A 163 2.28 15.35 -13.22
C ARG A 163 2.95 15.11 -11.87
N VAL A 164 2.52 14.10 -11.11
CA VAL A 164 3.15 13.75 -9.83
C VAL A 164 4.59 13.27 -10.03
N TRP A 165 4.83 12.37 -10.99
CA TRP A 165 6.19 11.93 -11.32
C TRP A 165 7.11 13.09 -11.72
N ASP A 166 6.61 13.98 -12.57
CA ASP A 166 7.43 15.01 -13.18
C ASP A 166 7.74 16.18 -12.22
N ASN A 167 6.78 16.53 -11.34
CA ASN A 167 6.89 17.72 -10.49
C ASN A 167 7.15 17.42 -9.01
N TYR A 168 6.87 16.21 -8.54
CA TYR A 168 6.84 15.86 -7.12
C TYR A 168 7.63 14.59 -6.73
N PRO A 169 8.77 14.26 -7.37
CA PRO A 169 9.44 12.95 -7.21
C PRO A 169 9.96 12.67 -5.80
N LYS A 170 10.14 13.69 -4.95
CA LYS A 170 10.62 13.54 -3.55
C LYS A 170 9.51 13.58 -2.51
N SER A 171 8.28 13.86 -2.92
CA SER A 171 7.14 14.06 -2.02
C SER A 171 6.00 13.07 -2.25
N ALA A 172 6.25 12.05 -3.08
CA ALA A 172 5.34 10.96 -3.34
C ALA A 172 5.96 9.67 -2.78
N ASP A 173 5.18 8.94 -2.01
CA ASP A 173 5.56 7.60 -1.60
C ASP A 173 5.68 6.68 -2.82
N LEU A 174 6.79 5.93 -2.90
CA LEU A 174 7.07 5.09 -4.06
C LEU A 174 6.05 3.96 -4.20
N GLY A 175 5.58 3.39 -3.09
CA GLY A 175 4.55 2.35 -3.11
C GLY A 175 3.25 2.88 -3.71
N SER A 176 2.76 3.99 -3.17
CA SER A 176 1.49 4.58 -3.59
C SER A 176 1.53 5.09 -5.04
N ILE A 177 2.60 5.77 -5.46
CA ILE A 177 2.72 6.21 -6.86
C ILE A 177 2.91 5.03 -7.82
N SER A 178 3.53 3.93 -7.39
CA SER A 178 3.66 2.71 -8.21
C SER A 178 2.31 2.05 -8.42
N ARG A 179 1.48 1.95 -7.37
CA ARG A 179 0.11 1.43 -7.47
C ARG A 179 -0.75 2.30 -8.39
N ALA A 180 -0.69 3.62 -8.24
CA ALA A 180 -1.38 4.54 -9.13
C ALA A 180 -0.88 4.41 -10.59
N SER A 181 0.44 4.29 -10.79
CA SER A 181 1.04 4.13 -12.13
C SER A 181 0.59 2.85 -12.82
N ALA A 182 0.53 1.73 -12.11
CA ALA A 182 0.07 0.46 -12.65
C ALA A 182 -1.41 0.47 -13.08
N SER A 183 -2.22 1.39 -12.53
CA SER A 183 -3.65 1.51 -12.83
C SER A 183 -3.98 2.61 -13.84
N CYS A 184 -3.22 3.71 -13.81
CA CYS A 184 -3.54 4.92 -14.56
C CYS A 184 -2.67 5.16 -15.79
N LEU A 185 -1.49 4.55 -15.88
CA LEU A 185 -0.58 4.75 -17.01
C LEU A 185 -0.55 3.52 -17.93
N PRO A 186 -0.22 3.69 -19.23
CA PRO A 186 0.15 2.56 -20.07
C PRO A 186 1.28 1.75 -19.42
N GLU A 187 1.15 0.42 -19.40
CA GLU A 187 2.09 -0.48 -18.70
C GLU A 187 3.57 -0.18 -18.99
N PRO A 188 4.02 0.01 -20.26
CA PRO A 188 5.43 0.31 -20.52
C PRO A 188 5.91 1.59 -19.83
N GLU A 189 5.10 2.66 -19.89
CA GLU A 189 5.45 3.94 -19.27
C GLU A 189 5.51 3.81 -17.75
N GLY A 190 4.45 3.30 -17.12
CA GLY A 190 4.37 3.17 -15.68
C GLY A 190 5.48 2.26 -15.12
N PHE A 191 5.72 1.12 -15.78
CA PHE A 191 6.75 0.17 -15.37
C PHE A 191 8.14 0.79 -15.44
N ASP A 192 8.47 1.48 -16.54
CA ASP A 192 9.79 2.09 -16.74
C ASP A 192 10.04 3.19 -15.70
N ARG A 193 9.04 4.02 -15.37
CA ARG A 193 9.16 5.04 -14.31
C ARG A 193 9.46 4.42 -12.95
N VAL A 194 8.76 3.34 -12.58
CA VAL A 194 8.99 2.64 -11.30
C VAL A 194 10.37 1.97 -11.27
N VAL A 195 10.79 1.32 -12.35
CA VAL A 195 12.13 0.73 -12.45
C VAL A 195 13.23 1.80 -12.30
N GLN A 196 13.07 2.95 -12.96
CA GLN A 196 14.03 4.05 -12.83
C GLN A 196 14.08 4.59 -11.39
N ALA A 197 12.94 4.74 -10.73
CA ALA A 197 12.88 5.16 -9.33
C ALA A 197 13.57 4.14 -8.42
N LEU A 198 13.29 2.84 -8.58
CA LEU A 198 13.95 1.76 -7.83
C LEU A 198 15.46 1.74 -8.04
N ALA A 199 15.94 1.99 -9.27
CA ALA A 199 17.36 2.04 -9.58
C ALA A 199 18.08 3.19 -8.85
N SER A 200 17.37 4.28 -8.55
CA SER A 200 17.91 5.43 -7.83
C SER A 200 17.98 5.25 -6.30
N LEU A 201 17.31 4.22 -5.76
CA LEU A 201 17.31 3.95 -4.31
C LEU A 201 18.64 3.34 -3.83
N PRO A 202 19.06 3.63 -2.59
CA PRO A 202 20.10 2.87 -1.91
C PRO A 202 19.74 1.38 -1.83
N ASP A 203 20.75 0.48 -1.86
CA ASP A 203 20.49 -0.97 -1.85
C ASP A 203 19.78 -1.47 -0.58
N SER A 204 19.92 -0.74 0.53
CA SER A 204 19.17 -1.00 1.76
C SER A 204 17.66 -0.83 1.58
N GLU A 205 17.23 0.16 0.80
CA GLU A 205 15.83 0.53 0.58
C GLU A 205 15.23 -0.21 -0.62
N LYS A 206 16.02 -0.35 -1.69
CA LYS A 206 15.62 -1.02 -2.95
C LYS A 206 14.96 -2.38 -2.70
N ARG A 207 15.48 -3.17 -1.75
CA ARG A 207 14.95 -4.49 -1.39
C ARG A 207 13.55 -4.44 -0.80
N ASN A 208 13.27 -3.44 0.03
CA ASN A 208 11.96 -3.27 0.66
C ASN A 208 10.94 -2.69 -0.32
N SER A 209 11.40 -2.01 -1.36
CA SER A 209 10.56 -1.39 -2.38
C SER A 209 10.28 -2.28 -3.60
N LEU A 210 10.81 -3.51 -3.67
CA LEU A 210 10.60 -4.42 -4.81
C LEU A 210 9.12 -4.73 -5.06
N SER A 211 8.28 -4.72 -4.02
CA SER A 211 6.83 -4.90 -4.11
C SER A 211 6.14 -3.86 -5.01
N CYS A 212 6.77 -2.71 -5.28
CA CYS A 212 6.25 -1.70 -6.19
C CYS A 212 6.03 -2.25 -7.61
N LEU A 213 6.88 -3.18 -8.08
CA LEU A 213 6.71 -3.81 -9.39
C LEU A 213 5.58 -4.85 -9.40
N ALA A 214 5.13 -5.31 -8.23
CA ALA A 214 4.07 -6.31 -8.13
C ALA A 214 2.71 -5.76 -8.56
N TYR A 215 2.47 -4.45 -8.42
CA TYR A 215 1.21 -3.81 -8.84
C TYR A 215 0.92 -3.97 -10.34
N PHE A 216 1.96 -4.09 -11.18
CA PHE A 216 1.80 -4.28 -12.62
C PHE A 216 1.37 -5.68 -13.01
N GLN A 217 1.60 -6.69 -12.16
CA GLN A 217 1.35 -8.10 -12.45
C GLN A 217 1.81 -8.48 -13.87
N SER A 218 3.04 -8.12 -14.23
CA SER A 218 3.55 -8.20 -15.60
C SER A 218 4.70 -9.20 -15.73
N ILE A 219 4.74 -9.88 -16.88
CA ILE A 219 5.87 -10.74 -17.26
C ILE A 219 7.17 -9.95 -17.40
N LYS A 220 7.10 -8.64 -17.67
CA LYS A 220 8.26 -7.74 -17.66
C LYS A 220 8.97 -7.71 -16.31
N THR A 221 8.23 -7.88 -15.21
CA THR A 221 8.82 -7.98 -13.87
C THR A 221 9.70 -9.21 -13.75
N LEU A 222 9.29 -10.34 -14.32
CA LEU A 222 10.10 -11.56 -14.32
C LEU A 222 11.37 -11.37 -15.15
N ASP A 223 11.29 -10.72 -16.32
CA ASP A 223 12.47 -10.38 -17.13
C ASP A 223 13.40 -9.44 -16.37
N TRP A 224 12.84 -8.47 -15.63
CA TRP A 224 13.59 -7.57 -14.77
C TRP A 224 14.29 -8.31 -13.62
N ILE A 225 13.65 -9.29 -12.99
CA ILE A 225 14.26 -10.15 -11.96
C ILE A 225 15.48 -10.89 -12.55
N GLU A 226 15.37 -11.47 -13.75
CA GLU A 226 16.49 -12.17 -14.40
C GLU A 226 17.74 -11.28 -14.54
N LEU A 227 17.54 -9.97 -14.74
CA LEU A 227 18.62 -9.00 -14.95
C LEU A 227 19.14 -8.34 -13.67
N ASN A 228 18.32 -8.23 -12.63
CA ASN A 228 18.60 -7.39 -11.46
C ASN A 228 18.69 -8.13 -10.13
N ILE A 229 18.47 -9.45 -10.13
CA ILE A 229 18.53 -10.25 -8.91
C ILE A 229 19.90 -10.15 -8.22
N GLN A 230 19.89 -9.92 -6.92
CA GLN A 230 21.10 -9.74 -6.13
C GLN A 230 21.00 -10.39 -4.73
N SER A 231 22.15 -10.80 -4.21
CA SER A 231 22.29 -11.37 -2.87
C SER A 231 22.03 -10.31 -1.78
N PRO A 232 21.41 -10.65 -0.64
CA PRO A 232 20.88 -11.97 -0.28
C PRO A 232 19.56 -12.28 -1.01
N ILE A 233 19.39 -13.55 -1.41
CA ILE A 233 18.14 -14.02 -2.01
C ILE A 233 17.10 -14.24 -0.91
N THR A 234 16.25 -13.25 -0.69
CA THR A 234 15.17 -13.26 0.29
C THR A 234 13.83 -13.67 -0.34
N HIS A 235 12.87 -14.06 0.50
CA HIS A 235 11.49 -14.38 0.09
C HIS A 235 10.81 -13.26 -0.71
N HIS A 236 11.20 -11.98 -0.54
CA HIS A 236 10.67 -10.86 -1.33
C HIS A 236 10.82 -11.05 -2.86
N TRP A 237 11.91 -11.66 -3.32
CA TRP A 237 12.08 -11.97 -4.75
C TRP A 237 11.06 -13.02 -5.21
N GLY A 238 10.82 -14.04 -4.39
CA GLY A 238 9.81 -15.05 -4.67
C GLY A 238 8.40 -14.47 -4.67
N SER A 239 8.06 -13.62 -3.70
CA SER A 239 6.76 -12.93 -3.63
C SER A 239 6.54 -12.05 -4.87
N LEU A 240 7.56 -11.29 -5.29
CA LEU A 240 7.47 -10.51 -6.51
C LEU A 240 7.25 -11.39 -7.74
N ALA A 241 7.99 -12.50 -7.87
CA ALA A 241 7.81 -13.43 -8.99
C ALA A 241 6.41 -14.08 -8.99
N ALA A 242 5.90 -14.49 -7.83
CA ALA A 242 4.56 -15.05 -7.68
C ALA A 242 3.48 -14.09 -8.21
N LEU A 243 3.61 -12.79 -7.90
CA LEU A 243 2.69 -11.74 -8.35
C LEU A 243 2.84 -11.34 -9.83
N SER A 244 3.85 -11.87 -10.54
CA SER A 244 4.27 -11.37 -11.86
C SER A 244 3.92 -12.32 -13.02
N LYS A 245 2.78 -13.02 -12.93
CA LYS A 245 2.30 -13.99 -13.94
C LYS A 245 3.32 -15.12 -14.21
N LEU A 246 3.94 -15.64 -13.16
CA LEU A 246 4.88 -16.75 -13.26
C LEU A 246 4.24 -17.97 -13.93
N ASP A 247 4.96 -18.57 -14.88
CA ASP A 247 4.54 -19.79 -15.58
C ASP A 247 5.51 -20.95 -15.34
N TRP A 248 5.01 -22.18 -15.51
CA TRP A 248 5.83 -23.37 -15.30
C TRP A 248 7.03 -23.51 -16.26
N PRO A 249 6.92 -23.17 -17.56
CA PRO A 249 8.09 -23.17 -18.45
C PRO A 249 9.24 -22.31 -17.91
N ARG A 250 8.95 -21.12 -17.39
CA ARG A 250 9.96 -20.24 -16.78
C ARG A 250 10.46 -20.80 -15.45
N CYS A 251 9.60 -21.39 -14.61
CA CYS A 251 10.03 -22.11 -13.41
C CYS A 251 11.08 -23.18 -13.73
N THR A 252 10.83 -24.00 -14.76
CA THR A 252 11.75 -25.06 -15.17
C THR A 252 13.10 -24.50 -15.60
N LYS A 253 13.09 -23.47 -16.47
CA LYS A 253 14.32 -22.77 -16.91
C LYS A 253 15.12 -22.20 -15.73
N TRP A 254 14.45 -21.58 -14.77
CA TRP A 254 15.10 -20.99 -13.60
C TRP A 254 15.65 -22.04 -12.64
N LEU A 255 14.97 -23.18 -12.46
CA LEU A 255 15.48 -24.32 -11.69
C LEU A 255 16.73 -24.93 -12.36
N GLU A 256 16.71 -25.11 -13.69
CA GLU A 256 17.85 -25.63 -14.46
C GLU A 256 19.06 -24.71 -14.44
N SER A 257 18.83 -23.39 -14.42
CA SER A 257 19.89 -22.38 -14.32
C SER A 257 20.57 -22.36 -12.95
N GLY A 258 19.95 -22.97 -11.93
CA GLY A 258 20.43 -22.95 -10.56
C GLY A 258 20.30 -21.58 -9.89
N ARG A 259 21.14 -21.34 -8.89
CA ARG A 259 21.08 -20.10 -8.10
C ARG A 259 21.57 -18.89 -8.91
N PRO A 260 20.98 -17.70 -8.70
CA PRO A 260 19.99 -17.38 -7.66
C PRO A 260 18.52 -17.67 -8.04
N LEU A 261 18.21 -17.85 -9.32
CA LEU A 261 16.83 -17.91 -9.83
C LEU A 261 16.05 -19.13 -9.34
N SER A 262 16.71 -20.28 -9.16
CA SER A 262 16.08 -21.47 -8.59
C SER A 262 15.48 -21.22 -7.19
N LEU A 263 16.14 -20.41 -6.35
CA LEU A 263 15.60 -20.04 -5.04
C LEU A 263 14.38 -19.13 -5.15
N VAL A 264 14.37 -18.23 -6.15
CA VAL A 264 13.20 -17.39 -6.43
C VAL A 264 12.02 -18.23 -6.85
N VAL A 265 12.21 -19.23 -7.72
CA VAL A 265 11.13 -20.18 -8.08
C VAL A 265 10.58 -20.86 -6.85
N LEU A 266 11.44 -21.44 -6.02
CA LEU A 266 10.99 -22.19 -4.84
C LEU A 266 10.24 -21.30 -3.85
N ASP A 267 10.72 -20.08 -3.59
CA ASP A 267 10.01 -19.12 -2.76
C ASP A 267 8.67 -18.70 -3.39
N ALA A 268 8.63 -18.45 -4.71
CA ALA A 268 7.42 -18.05 -5.42
C ALA A 268 6.34 -19.13 -5.39
N LEU A 269 6.72 -20.40 -5.63
CA LEU A 269 5.80 -21.52 -5.57
C LEU A 269 5.24 -21.71 -4.15
N VAL A 270 6.06 -21.53 -3.11
CA VAL A 270 5.58 -21.55 -1.73
C VAL A 270 4.62 -20.39 -1.47
N GLU A 271 4.93 -19.19 -1.95
CA GLU A 271 4.09 -18.01 -1.75
C GLU A 271 2.72 -18.14 -2.45
N ILE A 272 2.66 -18.80 -3.62
CA ILE A 272 1.39 -19.10 -4.31
C ILE A 272 0.52 -20.05 -3.49
N ILE A 273 1.11 -21.10 -2.90
CA ILE A 273 0.35 -22.13 -2.17
C ILE A 273 0.00 -21.68 -0.75
N GLN A 274 0.89 -20.93 -0.12
CA GLN A 274 0.83 -20.50 1.27
C GLN A 274 1.09 -19.01 1.34
N PRO A 275 0.14 -18.17 0.89
CA PRO A 275 0.32 -16.73 0.83
C PRO A 275 0.53 -16.17 2.24
N ARG A 276 1.58 -15.36 2.41
CA ARG A 276 1.92 -14.74 3.71
C ARG A 276 1.86 -13.22 3.67
N SER A 277 2.08 -12.65 2.50
CA SER A 277 2.01 -11.20 2.30
C SER A 277 0.61 -10.76 1.92
N PHE A 278 0.16 -9.61 2.45
CA PHE A 278 -1.17 -9.05 2.15
C PHE A 278 -1.41 -8.91 0.66
N LEU A 279 -0.43 -8.42 -0.12
CA LEU A 279 -0.57 -8.31 -1.58
C LEU A 279 -0.80 -9.67 -2.27
N VAL A 280 -0.15 -10.74 -1.82
CA VAL A 280 -0.37 -12.08 -2.41
C VAL A 280 -1.73 -12.62 -2.01
N ILE A 281 -2.18 -12.37 -0.78
CA ILE A 281 -3.53 -12.73 -0.34
C ILE A 281 -4.57 -12.00 -1.21
N ASP A 282 -4.39 -10.70 -1.42
CA ASP A 282 -5.33 -9.84 -2.16
C ASP A 282 -5.38 -10.20 -3.65
N TYR A 283 -4.22 -10.40 -4.29
CA TYR A 283 -4.17 -10.73 -5.72
C TYR A 283 -4.39 -12.21 -6.02
N ALA A 284 -4.25 -13.09 -5.01
CA ALA A 284 -4.41 -14.53 -5.13
C ALA A 284 -3.76 -15.11 -6.41
N PRO A 285 -2.44 -14.92 -6.62
CA PRO A 285 -1.79 -15.30 -7.87
C PRO A 285 -1.85 -16.81 -8.08
N LYS A 286 -1.96 -17.22 -9.35
CA LYS A 286 -1.91 -18.63 -9.77
C LYS A 286 -0.72 -18.87 -10.68
N LEU A 287 -0.10 -20.05 -10.53
CA LEU A 287 0.91 -20.53 -11.47
C LEU A 287 0.26 -20.73 -12.85
N LYS A 288 0.83 -20.13 -13.89
CA LYS A 288 0.35 -20.29 -15.27
C LYS A 288 0.93 -21.53 -15.92
N ASN A 289 0.10 -22.22 -16.70
CA ASN A 289 0.45 -23.47 -17.38
C ASN A 289 1.08 -24.51 -16.43
N PRO A 290 0.41 -24.87 -15.30
CA PRO A 290 0.99 -25.78 -14.34
C PRO A 290 1.26 -27.15 -14.98
N PRO A 291 2.32 -27.86 -14.55
CA PRO A 291 2.58 -29.23 -14.99
C PRO A 291 1.57 -30.19 -14.36
N ASP A 292 1.58 -31.47 -14.77
CA ASP A 292 0.96 -32.50 -13.94
C ASP A 292 1.79 -32.79 -12.66
N LEU A 293 1.17 -33.48 -11.70
CA LEU A 293 1.80 -33.79 -10.41
C LEU A 293 3.08 -34.62 -10.55
N ASP A 294 3.14 -35.54 -11.51
CA ASP A 294 4.31 -36.39 -11.72
C ASP A 294 5.50 -35.57 -12.24
N THR A 295 5.24 -34.71 -13.23
CA THR A 295 6.22 -33.78 -13.81
C THR A 295 6.73 -32.77 -12.77
N LEU A 296 5.84 -32.22 -11.94
CA LEU A 296 6.21 -31.35 -10.82
C LEU A 296 7.13 -32.10 -9.85
N THR A 297 6.72 -33.29 -9.43
CA THR A 297 7.43 -34.11 -8.44
C THR A 297 8.82 -34.50 -8.93
N GLN A 298 8.92 -35.01 -10.15
CA GLN A 298 10.19 -35.39 -10.74
C GLN A 298 11.12 -34.19 -10.89
N THR A 299 10.60 -33.04 -11.30
CA THR A 299 11.41 -31.83 -11.51
C THR A 299 11.97 -31.28 -10.21
N LEU A 300 11.14 -31.17 -9.17
CA LEU A 300 11.58 -30.67 -7.86
C LEU A 300 12.52 -31.65 -7.17
N ASN A 301 12.26 -32.97 -7.24
CA ASN A 301 13.16 -33.97 -6.66
C ASN A 301 14.52 -33.99 -7.35
N ARG A 302 14.56 -33.86 -8.69
CA ARG A 302 15.80 -33.76 -9.46
C ARG A 302 16.61 -32.53 -9.04
N TYR A 303 15.96 -31.39 -8.89
CA TYR A 303 16.62 -30.16 -8.42
C TYR A 303 17.11 -30.29 -6.96
N ALA A 304 16.30 -30.82 -6.04
CA ALA A 304 16.69 -31.01 -4.65
C ALA A 304 17.87 -32.00 -4.48
N GLN A 305 18.02 -32.96 -5.41
CA GLN A 305 19.18 -33.84 -5.46
C GLN A 305 20.45 -33.14 -5.93
N SER A 306 20.35 -32.16 -6.83
CA SER A 306 21.50 -31.40 -7.33
C SER A 306 21.93 -30.29 -6.35
N ASP A 307 20.97 -29.63 -5.70
CA ASP A 307 21.21 -28.58 -4.70
C ASP A 307 20.68 -28.98 -3.30
N LYS A 308 21.55 -29.63 -2.52
CA LYS A 308 21.20 -30.27 -1.24
C LYS A 308 21.22 -29.35 -0.02
N VAL A 309 21.10 -28.02 -0.19
CA VAL A 309 21.08 -27.15 0.99
C VAL A 309 19.75 -27.25 1.76
N PRO A 310 19.77 -27.07 3.10
CA PRO A 310 18.56 -27.23 3.92
C PRO A 310 17.36 -26.42 3.45
N ARG A 311 17.59 -25.20 2.95
CA ARG A 311 16.52 -24.34 2.43
C ARG A 311 15.83 -24.96 1.21
N VAL A 312 16.59 -25.50 0.26
CA VAL A 312 16.04 -26.11 -0.95
C VAL A 312 15.20 -27.31 -0.58
N THR A 313 15.75 -28.22 0.23
CA THR A 313 15.03 -29.40 0.71
C THR A 313 13.71 -29.02 1.38
N LYS A 314 13.74 -28.06 2.32
CA LYS A 314 12.54 -27.59 3.03
C LYS A 314 11.48 -27.00 2.10
N LEU A 315 11.88 -26.15 1.14
CA LEU A 315 10.94 -25.53 0.20
C LEU A 315 10.35 -26.58 -0.75
N THR A 316 11.17 -27.48 -1.29
CA THR A 316 10.69 -28.58 -2.14
C THR A 316 9.70 -29.48 -1.41
N GLU A 317 10.02 -29.92 -0.19
CA GLU A 317 9.09 -30.73 0.63
C GLU A 317 7.77 -30.00 0.88
N SER A 318 7.82 -28.70 1.17
CA SER A 318 6.63 -27.87 1.37
C SER A 318 5.78 -27.79 0.09
N ILE A 319 6.40 -27.56 -1.07
CA ILE A 319 5.69 -27.48 -2.35
C ILE A 319 5.01 -28.82 -2.66
N LEU A 320 5.73 -29.94 -2.51
CA LEU A 320 5.17 -31.27 -2.79
C LEU A 320 4.03 -31.64 -1.84
N LYS A 321 4.14 -31.25 -0.55
CA LYS A 321 3.09 -31.49 0.45
C LYS A 321 1.77 -30.80 0.10
N TYR A 322 1.83 -29.63 -0.55
CA TYR A 322 0.66 -28.81 -0.86
C TYR A 322 0.49 -28.59 -2.37
N ALA A 323 0.97 -29.54 -3.18
CA ALA A 323 1.07 -29.40 -4.64
C ALA A 323 -0.27 -29.08 -5.30
N GLU A 324 -1.39 -29.60 -4.78
CA GLU A 324 -2.74 -29.33 -5.28
C GLU A 324 -3.03 -27.84 -5.44
N GLY A 325 -2.48 -26.99 -4.56
CA GLY A 325 -2.62 -25.53 -4.65
C GLY A 325 -2.04 -24.92 -5.93
N LEU A 326 -1.03 -25.55 -6.54
CA LEU A 326 -0.44 -25.10 -7.82
C LEU A 326 -1.18 -25.64 -9.05
N LEU A 327 -1.90 -26.75 -8.90
CA LEU A 327 -2.44 -27.53 -10.02
C LEU A 327 -3.89 -27.18 -10.37
N THR A 328 -4.46 -26.18 -9.68
CA THR A 328 -5.82 -25.72 -9.96
C THR A 328 -5.86 -24.91 -11.25
N ASN A 329 -6.43 -25.50 -12.30
CA ASN A 329 -6.77 -24.79 -13.54
C ASN A 329 -8.06 -24.00 -13.30
N GLU A 330 -7.98 -22.68 -13.32
CA GLU A 330 -9.07 -21.76 -13.70
C GLU A 330 -8.55 -20.33 -13.88
#